data_AF-A0A2K6R539-F1
#
_entry.id   AF-A0A2K6R539-F1
#
_cell.length_a   1.000
_cell.length_b   1.000
_cell.length_c   1.000
_cell.angle_alpha   90.00
_cell.angle_beta   90.00
_cell.angle_gamma   90.00
#
_symmetry.space_group_name_H-M   'P 1'
#
loop_
_entity.id
_entity.type
_entity.pdbx_description
1 polymer ?
#
loop_
_entity_poly.entity_id
_entity_poly.type
_entity_poly.pdbx_seq_one_letter_code
_entity_poly.pdbx_strand_id
1 'polypeptide(L)'
;IYEAAGGERDVAAWLEKIFGPDHPIPQYEVNPRTTEILHHLSERNRVWDRDVYLVIEDLKQKASEYESEAKYLKDLLTESANFSPASLSSTVSRYLNALVGSAVALETKDASLTSFIPTVNDLTSDLFHTKSKSEEIKIEWEKLEEKSNCNFKDLKKAELHLSTERAKVDNRRQNMDFLKPKSEEFRFGIKAAEERLSTRGADASLSHQSLVALSEKLLDFMPNPSLAQVKIEAAKRELDSIEAELTRRVDMIEL
;
A
#
# COMPACT_ATOMS: atom_id res chain seq x y z
N ILE A 1 13.86 -3.93 32.58
CA ILE A 1 15.06 -4.20 33.40
C ILE A 1 14.97 -5.55 34.15
N TYR A 2 13.77 -6.04 34.50
CA TYR A 2 13.63 -7.34 35.19
C TYR A 2 13.82 -8.61 34.32
N GLU A 3 13.68 -8.55 32.99
CA GLU A 3 13.88 -9.73 32.09
C GLU A 3 15.34 -10.05 31.79
N ALA A 4 16.22 -9.04 31.72
CA ALA A 4 17.64 -9.24 31.35
C ALA A 4 18.40 -10.11 32.38
N ALA A 5 18.06 -9.98 33.67
CA ALA A 5 18.71 -10.73 34.75
C ALA A 5 18.27 -12.20 34.86
N GLY A 6 17.21 -12.60 34.14
CA GLY A 6 16.78 -14.01 34.04
C GLY A 6 17.63 -14.76 33.02
N GLY A 7 17.69 -14.23 31.79
CA GLY A 7 18.41 -14.86 30.68
C GLY A 7 19.92 -15.01 30.92
N GLU A 8 20.56 -14.06 31.61
CA GLU A 8 22.00 -14.14 31.91
C GLU A 8 22.35 -15.34 32.82
N ARG A 9 21.51 -15.63 33.82
CA ARG A 9 21.73 -16.76 34.74
C ARG A 9 21.49 -18.11 34.06
N ASP A 10 20.48 -18.19 33.21
CA ASP A 10 20.17 -19.39 32.44
C ASP A 10 21.28 -19.72 31.43
N VAL A 11 21.85 -18.70 30.78
CA VAL A 11 23.02 -18.85 29.89
C VAL A 11 24.25 -19.33 30.65
N ALA A 12 24.53 -18.78 31.83
CA ALA A 12 25.68 -19.20 32.63
C ALA A 12 25.58 -20.68 33.04
N ALA A 13 24.43 -21.11 33.56
CA ALA A 13 24.19 -22.50 33.93
C ALA A 13 24.26 -23.45 32.71
N TRP A 14 23.76 -23.01 31.55
CA TRP A 14 23.88 -23.77 30.32
C TRP A 14 25.34 -23.92 29.85
N LEU A 15 26.14 -22.85 29.90
CA LEU A 15 27.56 -22.91 29.55
C LEU A 15 28.33 -23.83 30.50
N GLU A 16 28.09 -23.77 31.81
CA GLU A 16 28.67 -24.71 32.78
C GLU A 16 28.33 -26.16 32.44
N LYS A 17 27.09 -26.44 32.03
CA LYS A 17 26.66 -27.79 31.60
C LYS A 17 27.40 -28.25 30.33
N ILE A 18 27.61 -27.38 29.35
CA ILE A 18 28.23 -27.74 28.06
C ILE A 18 29.73 -28.00 28.21
N PHE A 19 30.45 -27.15 28.95
CA PHE A 19 31.89 -27.30 29.14
C PHE A 19 32.24 -28.35 30.21
N GLY A 20 31.30 -28.65 31.11
CA GLY A 20 31.50 -29.58 32.21
C GLY A 20 32.42 -29.03 33.30
N PRO A 21 32.58 -29.76 34.41
CA PRO A 21 33.34 -29.29 35.58
C PRO A 21 34.84 -29.11 35.32
N ASP A 22 35.38 -29.77 34.29
CA ASP A 22 36.82 -29.84 34.04
C ASP A 22 37.35 -28.78 33.04
N HIS A 23 36.47 -28.01 32.39
CA HIS A 23 36.87 -27.00 31.40
C HIS A 23 36.37 -25.61 31.78
N PRO A 24 37.27 -24.61 31.86
CA PRO A 24 36.87 -23.23 32.11
C PRO A 24 36.10 -22.68 30.91
N ILE A 25 34.99 -21.98 31.19
CA ILE A 25 34.21 -21.29 30.16
C ILE A 25 35.10 -20.19 29.54
N PRO A 26 35.25 -20.15 28.20
CA PRO A 26 35.99 -19.09 27.53
C PRO A 26 35.45 -17.70 27.90
N GLN A 27 36.35 -16.74 28.14
CA GLN A 27 35.93 -15.36 28.41
C GLN A 27 35.17 -14.80 27.21
N TYR A 28 33.98 -14.26 27.45
CA TYR A 28 33.15 -13.62 26.44
C TYR A 28 32.65 -12.27 26.96
N GLU A 29 32.36 -11.35 26.05
CA GLU A 29 31.80 -10.06 26.39
C GLU A 29 30.32 -10.21 26.76
N VAL A 30 29.99 -9.99 28.03
CA VAL A 30 28.61 -9.96 28.52
C VAL A 30 27.98 -8.62 28.11
N ASN A 31 27.50 -8.58 26.87
CA ASN A 31 26.69 -7.48 26.36
C ASN A 31 25.27 -8.00 26.04
N PRO A 32 24.23 -7.15 26.01
CA PRO A 32 22.84 -7.59 25.80
C PRO A 32 22.64 -8.45 24.54
N ARG A 33 23.36 -8.13 23.46
CA ARG A 33 23.31 -8.87 22.20
C ARG A 33 23.94 -10.26 22.33
N THR A 34 25.09 -10.38 22.99
CA THR A 34 25.77 -11.66 23.21
C THR A 34 24.94 -12.55 24.12
N THR A 35 24.38 -12.00 25.21
CA THR A 35 23.49 -12.73 26.11
C THR A 35 22.25 -13.23 25.38
N GLU A 36 21.62 -12.40 24.56
CA GLU A 36 20.45 -12.79 23.77
C GLU A 36 20.78 -13.92 22.78
N ILE A 37 21.90 -13.83 22.06
CA ILE A 37 22.35 -14.88 21.13
C ILE A 37 22.59 -16.20 21.87
N LEU A 38 23.29 -16.16 23.00
CA LEU A 38 23.59 -17.34 23.81
C LEU A 38 22.32 -17.93 24.42
N HIS A 39 21.35 -17.11 24.82
CA HIS A 39 20.06 -17.56 25.31
C HIS A 39 19.31 -18.37 24.24
N HIS A 40 19.14 -17.80 23.05
CA HIS A 40 18.48 -18.50 21.94
C HIS A 40 19.21 -19.80 21.56
N LEU A 41 20.55 -19.79 21.57
CA LEU A 41 21.35 -20.98 21.31
C LEU A 41 21.11 -22.05 22.39
N SER A 42 21.05 -21.66 23.66
CA SER A 42 20.75 -22.56 24.77
C SER A 42 19.36 -23.18 24.66
N GLU A 43 18.35 -22.41 24.29
CA GLU A 43 16.97 -22.90 24.11
C GLU A 43 16.91 -23.92 22.97
N ARG A 44 17.51 -23.59 21.83
CA ARG A 44 17.56 -24.48 20.67
C ARG A 44 18.32 -25.77 20.98
N ASN A 45 19.44 -25.68 21.69
CA ASN A 45 20.19 -26.86 22.10
C ASN A 45 19.40 -27.72 23.10
N ARG A 46 18.65 -27.12 24.03
CA ARG A 46 17.80 -27.89 24.97
C ARG A 46 16.69 -28.66 24.26
N VAL A 47 16.11 -28.10 23.20
CA VAL A 47 15.13 -28.80 22.37
C VAL A 47 15.80 -29.94 21.61
N TRP A 48 16.93 -29.69 20.96
CA TRP A 48 17.69 -30.71 20.25
C TRP A 48 18.15 -31.86 21.15
N ASP A 49 18.70 -31.56 22.33
CA ASP A 49 19.11 -32.56 23.32
C ASP A 49 17.94 -33.46 23.73
N ARG A 50 16.75 -32.88 23.91
CA ARG A 50 15.54 -33.62 24.25
C ARG A 50 15.12 -34.56 23.12
N ASP A 51 15.09 -34.07 21.90
CA ASP A 51 14.66 -34.86 20.74
C ASP A 51 15.63 -36.01 20.48
N VAL A 52 16.94 -35.74 20.54
CA VAL A 52 17.98 -36.78 20.43
C VAL A 52 17.86 -37.81 21.56
N TYR A 53 17.61 -37.37 22.79
CA TYR A 53 17.39 -38.28 23.91
C TYR A 53 16.19 -39.21 23.68
N LEU A 54 15.06 -38.67 23.20
CA LEU A 54 13.88 -39.48 22.87
C LEU A 54 14.17 -40.53 21.80
N VAL A 55 14.91 -40.17 20.75
CA VAL A 55 15.32 -41.12 19.69
C VAL A 55 16.23 -42.21 20.26
N ILE A 56 17.16 -41.87 21.15
CA ILE A 56 18.05 -42.85 21.78
C ILE A 56 17.25 -43.83 22.64
N GLU A 57 16.29 -43.35 23.43
CA GLU A 57 15.48 -44.23 24.28
C GLU A 57 14.55 -45.14 23.46
N ASP A 58 13.95 -44.63 22.38
CA ASP A 58 13.16 -45.45 21.43
C ASP A 58 14.01 -46.58 20.83
N LEU A 59 15.22 -46.26 20.36
CA LEU A 59 16.13 -47.26 19.80
C LEU A 59 16.57 -48.31 20.82
N LYS A 60 16.83 -47.91 22.07
CA LYS A 60 17.15 -48.86 23.15
C LYS A 60 15.97 -49.79 23.45
N GLN A 61 14.76 -49.25 23.50
CA GLN A 61 13.56 -50.06 23.73
C GLN A 61 13.39 -51.08 22.60
N LYS A 62 13.48 -50.63 21.34
CA LYS A 62 13.37 -51.51 20.17
C LYS A 62 14.45 -52.60 20.15
N ALA A 63 15.67 -52.29 20.57
CA ALA A 63 16.73 -53.29 20.71
C ALA A 63 16.37 -54.35 21.75
N SER A 64 15.80 -53.95 22.90
CA SER A 64 15.36 -54.89 23.93
C SER A 64 14.21 -55.78 23.48
N GLU A 65 13.29 -55.24 22.67
CA GLU A 65 12.17 -56.00 22.07
C GLU A 65 12.71 -57.08 21.12
N TYR A 66 13.63 -56.73 20.21
CA TYR A 66 14.25 -57.71 19.32
C TYR A 66 15.06 -58.77 20.05
N GLU A 67 15.78 -58.39 21.11
CA GLU A 67 16.50 -59.35 21.94
C GLU A 67 15.54 -60.35 22.62
N SER A 68 14.41 -59.85 23.11
CA SER A 68 13.37 -60.70 23.71
C SER A 68 12.69 -61.63 22.70
N GLU A 69 12.40 -61.14 21.48
CA GLU A 69 11.83 -61.93 20.39
C GLU A 69 12.80 -63.03 19.93
N ALA A 70 14.09 -62.69 19.78
CA ALA A 70 15.12 -63.66 19.44
C ALA A 70 15.23 -64.77 20.51
N LYS A 71 15.15 -64.39 21.79
CA LYS A 71 15.13 -65.36 22.90
C LYS A 71 13.88 -66.22 22.86
N TYR A 72 12.70 -65.63 22.65
CA TYR A 72 11.43 -66.34 22.51
C TYR A 72 11.46 -67.36 21.38
N LEU A 73 11.91 -66.97 20.18
CA LEU A 73 11.99 -67.87 19.03
C LEU A 73 12.96 -69.03 19.29
N LYS A 74 14.09 -68.75 19.93
CA LYS A 74 15.04 -69.79 20.34
C LYS A 74 14.40 -70.77 21.32
N ASP A 75 13.73 -70.26 22.35
CA ASP A 75 13.09 -71.08 23.38
C ASP A 75 11.95 -71.93 22.77
N LEU A 76 11.12 -71.33 21.90
CA LEU A 76 10.09 -72.02 21.13
C LEU A 76 10.65 -73.15 20.26
N LEU A 77 11.74 -72.91 19.54
CA LEU A 77 12.40 -73.94 18.71
C LEU A 77 12.95 -75.09 19.56
N THR A 78 13.49 -74.77 20.75
CA THR A 78 13.99 -75.79 21.66
C THR A 78 12.87 -76.62 22.28
N GLU A 79 11.73 -76.01 22.65
CA GLU A 79 10.62 -76.66 23.34
C GLU A 79 9.67 -77.41 22.39
N SER A 80 9.32 -76.81 21.24
CA SER A 80 8.34 -77.39 20.31
C SER A 80 8.88 -78.54 19.45
N ALA A 81 10.18 -78.59 19.22
CA ALA A 81 10.77 -79.52 18.24
C ALA A 81 11.91 -80.39 18.79
N ASN A 82 12.29 -80.24 20.06
CA ASN A 82 13.47 -80.91 20.64
C ASN A 82 14.72 -80.78 19.76
N PHE A 83 14.84 -79.68 19.01
CA PHE A 83 16.04 -79.33 18.23
C PHE A 83 17.13 -78.85 19.19
N SER A 84 17.63 -79.77 20.01
CA SER A 84 18.92 -79.59 20.64
C SER A 84 19.98 -79.73 19.54
N PRO A 85 21.02 -78.87 19.47
CA PRO A 85 22.14 -79.08 18.56
C PRO A 85 22.76 -80.48 18.71
N ALA A 86 22.59 -81.11 19.87
CA ALA A 86 23.03 -82.46 20.18
C ALA A 86 22.09 -83.59 19.70
N SER A 87 20.82 -83.31 19.38
CA SER A 87 19.84 -84.30 18.88
C SER A 87 19.75 -84.32 17.35
N LEU A 88 20.40 -83.38 16.67
CA LEU A 88 20.45 -83.31 15.22
C LEU A 88 21.27 -84.47 14.64
N SER A 89 20.67 -85.22 13.72
CA SER A 89 21.38 -86.17 12.87
C SER A 89 22.58 -85.50 12.22
N SER A 90 23.71 -86.21 12.10
CA SER A 90 24.93 -85.71 11.46
C SER A 90 24.67 -85.15 10.06
N THR A 91 23.67 -85.71 9.36
CA THR A 91 23.19 -85.24 8.07
C THR A 91 22.59 -83.83 8.15
N VAL A 92 21.70 -83.58 9.12
CA VAL A 92 21.06 -82.27 9.30
C VAL A 92 22.08 -81.23 9.76
N SER A 93 22.98 -81.59 10.67
CA SER A 93 24.10 -80.73 11.07
C SER A 93 25.01 -80.38 9.89
N ARG A 94 25.28 -81.34 8.98
CA ARG A 94 26.08 -81.07 7.77
C ARG A 94 25.37 -80.12 6.80
N TYR A 95 24.06 -80.26 6.63
CA TYR A 95 23.27 -79.33 5.81
C TYR A 95 23.20 -77.93 6.42
N LEU A 96 23.01 -77.82 7.74
CA LEU A 96 23.02 -76.53 8.43
C LEU A 96 24.40 -75.87 8.37
N ASN A 97 25.49 -76.62 8.58
CA ASN A 97 26.84 -76.08 8.45
C ASN A 97 27.18 -75.68 7.00
N ALA A 98 26.70 -76.42 6.00
CA ALA A 98 26.84 -76.04 4.60
C ALA A 98 26.03 -74.78 4.28
N LEU A 99 24.85 -74.60 4.87
CA LEU A 99 24.04 -73.40 4.72
C LEU A 99 24.71 -72.19 5.39
N VAL A 100 25.20 -72.35 6.62
CA VAL A 100 25.99 -71.34 7.34
C VAL A 100 27.25 -70.99 6.55
N GLY A 101 27.99 -71.98 6.06
CA GLY A 101 29.16 -71.78 5.21
C GLY A 101 28.82 -71.08 3.89
N SER A 102 27.67 -71.38 3.31
CA SER A 102 27.19 -70.70 2.10
C SER A 102 26.79 -69.24 2.39
N ALA A 103 26.12 -68.97 3.51
CA ALA A 103 25.77 -67.62 3.95
C ALA A 103 27.03 -66.77 4.22
N VAL A 104 28.03 -67.35 4.88
CA VAL A 104 29.34 -66.70 5.10
C VAL A 104 30.10 -66.46 3.80
N ALA A 105 30.14 -67.45 2.89
CA ALA A 105 30.84 -67.34 1.60
C ALA A 105 30.16 -66.37 0.62
N LEU A 106 28.83 -66.28 0.68
CA LEU A 106 28.05 -65.26 -0.05
C LEU A 106 28.15 -63.88 0.60
N GLU A 107 28.92 -63.74 1.70
CA GLU A 107 28.96 -62.56 2.56
C GLU A 107 27.56 -61.98 2.73
N THR A 108 26.56 -62.83 3.05
CA THR A 108 25.20 -62.35 3.30
C THR A 108 25.25 -61.54 4.58
N LYS A 109 25.66 -60.28 4.45
CA LYS A 109 25.44 -59.22 5.42
C LYS A 109 23.96 -59.25 5.69
N ASP A 110 23.63 -59.15 6.97
CA ASP A 110 22.29 -59.03 7.50
C ASP A 110 21.36 -58.41 6.43
N ALA A 111 20.34 -59.13 5.99
CA ALA A 111 19.51 -58.69 4.86
C ALA A 111 18.93 -57.28 5.11
N SER A 112 18.83 -56.90 6.40
CA SER A 112 18.55 -55.55 6.88
C SER A 112 19.59 -54.51 6.45
N LEU A 113 20.88 -54.81 6.44
CA LEU A 113 21.97 -53.90 6.09
C LEU A 113 22.02 -53.63 4.58
N THR A 114 21.72 -54.64 3.77
CA THR A 114 21.67 -54.51 2.30
C THR A 114 20.44 -53.73 1.85
N SER A 115 19.30 -53.82 2.54
CA SER A 115 18.12 -52.98 2.28
C SER A 115 18.24 -51.59 2.89
N PHE A 116 18.93 -51.45 4.03
CA PHE A 116 19.11 -50.18 4.74
C PHE A 116 19.90 -49.16 3.94
N ILE A 117 21.01 -49.54 3.28
CA ILE A 117 21.86 -48.58 2.56
C ILE A 117 21.10 -47.87 1.41
N PRO A 118 20.40 -48.58 0.50
CA PRO A 118 19.57 -47.94 -0.52
C PRO A 118 18.48 -47.05 0.08
N THR A 119 17.76 -47.53 1.11
CA THR A 119 16.69 -46.75 1.75
C THR A 119 17.21 -45.48 2.42
N VAL A 120 18.38 -45.54 3.07
CA VAL A 120 19.02 -44.35 3.65
C VAL A 120 19.48 -43.40 2.57
N ASN A 121 20.00 -43.89 1.44
CA ASN A 121 20.43 -43.04 0.34
C ASN A 121 19.24 -42.36 -0.37
N ASP A 122 18.13 -43.06 -0.54
CA ASP A 122 16.88 -42.52 -1.07
C ASP A 122 16.32 -41.45 -0.11
N LEU A 123 16.23 -41.75 1.19
CA LEU A 123 15.79 -40.80 2.21
C LEU A 123 16.69 -39.57 2.29
N THR A 124 18.01 -39.76 2.17
CA THR A 124 18.98 -38.66 2.15
C THR A 124 18.79 -37.78 0.92
N SER A 125 18.57 -38.38 -0.25
CA SER A 125 18.30 -37.65 -1.49
C SER A 125 16.99 -36.86 -1.39
N ASP A 126 15.94 -37.47 -0.86
CA ASP A 126 14.65 -36.82 -0.61
C ASP A 126 14.76 -35.67 0.39
N LEU A 127 15.58 -35.84 1.44
CA LEU A 127 15.87 -34.79 2.41
C LEU A 127 16.57 -33.60 1.74
N PHE A 128 17.59 -33.84 0.91
CA PHE A 128 18.28 -32.77 0.19
C PHE A 128 17.37 -32.06 -0.81
N HIS A 129 16.57 -32.81 -1.56
CA HIS A 129 15.60 -32.26 -2.50
C HIS A 129 14.55 -31.40 -1.77
N THR A 130 13.99 -31.90 -0.67
CA THR A 130 13.02 -31.17 0.16
C THR A 130 13.63 -29.92 0.75
N LYS A 131 14.87 -29.99 1.24
CA LYS A 131 15.61 -28.84 1.78
C LYS A 131 15.87 -27.78 0.70
N SER A 132 16.29 -28.21 -0.50
CA SER A 132 16.50 -27.31 -1.64
C SER A 132 15.20 -26.58 -2.01
N LYS A 133 14.10 -27.32 -2.09
CA LYS A 133 12.78 -26.76 -2.41
C LYS A 133 12.27 -25.81 -1.33
N SER A 134 12.53 -26.12 -0.06
CA SER A 134 12.21 -25.23 1.07
C SER A 134 12.97 -23.91 0.99
N GLU A 135 14.26 -23.94 0.61
CA GLU A 135 15.06 -22.72 0.45
C GLU A 135 14.57 -21.89 -0.75
N GLU A 136 14.21 -22.55 -1.86
CA GLU A 136 13.63 -21.88 -3.03
C GLU A 136 12.31 -21.18 -2.69
N ILE A 137 11.40 -21.87 -2.00
CA ILE A 137 10.14 -21.28 -1.52
C ILE A 137 10.41 -20.08 -0.60
N LYS A 138 11.41 -20.18 0.29
CA LYS A 138 11.77 -19.08 1.20
C LYS A 138 12.21 -17.84 0.42
N ILE A 139 13.06 -18.00 -0.59
CA ILE A 139 13.51 -16.89 -1.46
C ILE A 139 12.31 -16.27 -2.21
N GLU A 140 11.41 -17.09 -2.74
CA GLU A 140 10.19 -16.59 -3.39
C GLU A 140 9.28 -15.82 -2.43
N TRP A 141 9.19 -16.29 -1.18
CA TRP A 141 8.41 -15.65 -0.13
C TRP A 141 8.99 -14.28 0.24
N GLU A 142 10.30 -14.19 0.45
CA GLU A 142 11.01 -12.93 0.71
C GLU A 142 10.81 -11.92 -0.43
N LYS A 143 10.89 -12.39 -1.68
CA LYS A 143 10.63 -11.56 -2.87
C LYS A 143 9.18 -11.06 -2.94
N LEU A 144 8.21 -11.90 -2.57
CA LEU A 144 6.80 -11.53 -2.55
C LEU A 144 6.51 -10.53 -1.43
N GLU A 145 7.14 -10.71 -0.27
CA GLU A 145 7.06 -9.78 0.87
C GLU A 145 7.62 -8.40 0.51
N GLU A 146 8.79 -8.34 -0.11
CA GLU A 146 9.38 -7.07 -0.57
C GLU A 146 8.45 -6.36 -1.57
N LYS A 147 7.89 -7.11 -2.53
CA LYS A 147 6.92 -6.58 -3.50
C LYS A 147 5.66 -6.05 -2.82
N SER A 148 5.12 -6.79 -1.86
CA SER A 148 3.94 -6.41 -1.08
C SER A 148 4.19 -5.10 -0.30
N ASN A 149 5.35 -4.99 0.34
CA ASN A 149 5.75 -3.80 1.09
C ASN A 149 5.90 -2.56 0.20
N CYS A 150 6.51 -2.68 -0.98
CA CYS A 150 6.58 -1.59 -1.95
C CYS A 150 5.18 -1.13 -2.38
N ASN A 151 4.31 -2.08 -2.75
CA ASN A 151 2.93 -1.78 -3.14
C ASN A 151 2.14 -1.10 -2.01
N PHE A 152 2.32 -1.54 -0.76
CA PHE A 152 1.65 -0.95 0.39
C PHE A 152 2.09 0.51 0.64
N LYS A 153 3.39 0.78 0.51
CA LYS A 153 3.92 2.16 0.61
C LYS A 153 3.34 3.06 -0.48
N ASP A 154 3.28 2.57 -1.71
CA ASP A 154 2.71 3.32 -2.83
C ASP A 154 1.21 3.55 -2.67
N LEU A 155 0.47 2.54 -2.21
CA LEU A 155 -0.96 2.68 -1.89
C LEU A 155 -1.19 3.74 -0.82
N LYS A 156 -0.42 3.72 0.27
CA LYS A 156 -0.51 4.71 1.36
C LYS A 156 -0.20 6.12 0.85
N LYS A 157 0.77 6.26 -0.05
CA LYS A 157 1.07 7.53 -0.72
C LYS A 157 -0.08 8.01 -1.59
N ALA A 158 -0.67 7.11 -2.39
CA ALA A 158 -1.82 7.40 -3.23
C ALA A 158 -3.06 7.81 -2.41
N GLU A 159 -3.30 7.17 -1.27
CA GLU A 159 -4.38 7.50 -0.34
C GLU A 159 -4.22 8.92 0.25
N LEU A 160 -3.00 9.32 0.61
CA LEU A 160 -2.70 10.67 1.09
C LEU A 160 -2.95 11.73 0.00
N HIS A 161 -2.52 11.44 -1.24
CA HIS A 161 -2.81 12.30 -2.38
C HIS A 161 -4.31 12.44 -2.65
N LEU A 162 -5.06 11.34 -2.61
CA LEU A 162 -6.51 11.34 -2.76
C LEU A 162 -7.22 12.15 -1.67
N SER A 163 -6.78 12.03 -0.42
CA SER A 163 -7.33 12.81 0.70
C SER A 163 -7.11 14.32 0.49
N THR A 164 -5.92 14.69 0.02
CA THR A 164 -5.58 16.09 -0.29
C THR A 164 -6.42 16.65 -1.42
N GLU A 165 -6.57 15.89 -2.52
CA GLU A 165 -7.39 16.34 -3.66
C GLU A 165 -8.88 16.38 -3.32
N ARG A 166 -9.38 15.43 -2.53
CA ARG A 166 -10.76 15.45 -2.04
C ARG A 166 -11.03 16.72 -1.23
N ALA A 167 -10.15 17.07 -0.29
CA ALA A 167 -10.28 18.30 0.48
C ALA A 167 -10.29 19.56 -0.40
N LYS A 168 -9.46 19.61 -1.46
CA LYS A 168 -9.47 20.72 -2.43
C LYS A 168 -10.77 20.78 -3.23
N VAL A 169 -11.26 19.64 -3.71
CA VAL A 169 -12.53 19.55 -4.45
C VAL A 169 -13.70 19.97 -3.57
N ASP A 170 -13.73 19.53 -2.31
CA ASP A 170 -14.76 19.89 -1.35
C ASP A 170 -14.72 21.40 -1.03
N ASN A 171 -13.54 22.00 -0.86
CA ASN A 171 -13.40 23.44 -0.69
C ASN A 171 -13.91 24.21 -1.93
N ARG A 172 -13.54 23.77 -3.14
CA ARG A 172 -14.05 24.36 -4.39
C ARG A 172 -15.56 24.22 -4.51
N ARG A 173 -16.12 23.08 -4.10
CA ARG A 173 -17.55 22.82 -4.09
C ARG A 173 -18.26 23.77 -3.12
N GLN A 174 -17.77 23.93 -1.90
CA GLN A 174 -18.30 24.89 -0.92
C GLN A 174 -18.26 26.32 -1.45
N ASN A 175 -17.16 26.72 -2.09
CA ASN A 175 -17.04 28.04 -2.72
C ASN A 175 -18.07 28.22 -3.86
N MET A 176 -18.28 27.20 -4.69
CA MET A 176 -19.30 27.22 -5.73
C MET A 176 -20.72 27.34 -5.13
N ASP A 177 -21.00 26.61 -4.06
CA ASP A 177 -22.29 26.63 -3.35
C ASP A 177 -22.58 28.02 -2.74
N PHE A 178 -21.55 28.83 -2.43
CA PHE A 178 -21.68 30.23 -2.02
C PHE A 178 -21.82 31.22 -3.20
N LEU A 179 -21.01 31.04 -4.25
CA LEU A 179 -21.00 31.94 -5.41
C LEU A 179 -22.28 31.86 -6.24
N LYS A 180 -22.91 30.69 -6.33
CA LYS A 180 -24.19 30.51 -7.03
C LYS A 180 -25.29 31.43 -6.48
N PRO A 181 -25.72 31.32 -5.21
CA PRO A 181 -26.79 32.17 -4.67
C PRO A 181 -26.40 33.65 -4.71
N LYS A 182 -25.13 34.00 -4.49
CA LYS A 182 -24.66 35.40 -4.58
C LYS A 182 -24.79 35.99 -5.99
N SER A 183 -24.50 35.20 -7.03
CA SER A 183 -24.71 35.66 -8.41
C SER A 183 -26.18 35.77 -8.77
N GLU A 184 -27.04 34.90 -8.22
CA GLU A 184 -28.49 35.03 -8.37
C GLU A 184 -29.03 36.28 -7.65
N GLU A 185 -28.54 36.59 -6.44
CA GLU A 185 -28.85 37.81 -5.70
C GLU A 185 -28.52 39.06 -6.54
N PHE A 186 -27.31 39.13 -7.09
CA PHE A 186 -26.92 40.24 -7.99
C PHE A 186 -27.80 40.30 -9.24
N ARG A 187 -28.13 39.16 -9.84
CA ARG A 187 -29.04 39.08 -10.99
C ARG A 187 -30.42 39.64 -10.66
N PHE A 188 -30.99 39.29 -9.50
CA PHE A 188 -32.27 39.84 -9.04
C PHE A 188 -32.17 41.34 -8.73
N GLY A 189 -31.08 41.78 -8.08
CA GLY A 189 -30.83 43.19 -7.80
C GLY A 189 -30.71 44.05 -9.06
N ILE A 190 -30.01 43.56 -10.09
CA ILE A 190 -29.91 44.22 -11.40
C ILE A 190 -31.30 44.34 -12.03
N LYS A 191 -32.07 43.25 -12.12
CA LYS A 191 -33.43 43.29 -12.68
C LYS A 191 -34.34 44.28 -11.95
N ALA A 192 -34.29 44.32 -10.62
CA ALA A 192 -35.07 45.26 -9.84
C ALA A 192 -34.64 46.72 -10.08
N ALA A 193 -33.33 46.98 -10.22
CA ALA A 193 -32.83 48.30 -10.55
C ALA A 193 -33.23 48.74 -11.97
N GLU A 194 -33.16 47.84 -12.95
CA GLU A 194 -33.61 48.06 -14.34
C GLU A 194 -35.12 48.37 -14.40
N GLU A 195 -35.93 47.64 -13.65
CA GLU A 195 -37.38 47.90 -13.54
C GLU A 195 -37.66 49.25 -12.87
N ARG A 196 -36.89 49.63 -11.84
CA ARG A 196 -36.98 50.96 -11.21
C ARG A 196 -36.57 52.09 -12.15
N LEU A 197 -35.56 51.89 -12.99
CA LEU A 197 -35.18 52.86 -14.03
C LEU A 197 -36.28 52.97 -15.09
N SER A 198 -36.86 51.85 -15.50
CA SER A 198 -37.95 51.80 -16.47
C SER A 198 -39.22 52.49 -15.96
N THR A 199 -39.64 52.24 -14.71
CA THR A 199 -40.81 52.89 -14.08
C THR A 199 -40.61 54.39 -13.85
N ARG A 200 -39.37 54.83 -13.62
CA ARG A 200 -39.02 56.27 -13.54
C ARG A 200 -38.98 56.95 -14.92
N GLY A 201 -39.26 56.22 -15.99
CA GLY A 201 -39.30 56.74 -17.35
C GLY A 201 -37.92 57.02 -17.94
N ALA A 202 -36.85 56.43 -17.40
CA ALA A 202 -35.50 56.55 -17.94
C ALA A 202 -35.33 55.61 -19.14
N ASP A 203 -35.90 56.00 -20.28
CA ASP A 203 -35.72 55.34 -21.57
C ASP A 203 -34.38 55.78 -22.21
N ALA A 204 -33.80 54.95 -23.09
CA ALA A 204 -32.56 55.25 -23.82
C ALA A 204 -32.58 56.60 -24.57
N SER A 205 -33.76 57.15 -24.85
CA SER A 205 -34.01 58.48 -25.41
C SER A 205 -33.61 59.64 -24.48
N LEU A 206 -33.51 59.39 -23.16
CA LEU A 206 -33.00 60.33 -22.16
C LEU A 206 -31.49 60.18 -21.91
N SER A 207 -30.79 59.36 -22.72
CA SER A 207 -29.34 59.28 -22.65
C SER A 207 -28.69 60.63 -22.99
N HIS A 208 -27.53 60.92 -22.39
CA HIS A 208 -26.79 62.15 -22.69
C HIS A 208 -26.55 62.33 -24.19
N GLN A 209 -26.27 61.24 -24.90
CA GLN A 209 -26.03 61.26 -26.34
C GLN A 209 -27.29 61.61 -27.14
N SER A 210 -28.45 61.09 -26.74
CA SER A 210 -29.74 61.44 -27.36
C SER A 210 -30.15 62.89 -27.07
N LEU A 211 -29.90 63.38 -25.85
CA LEU A 211 -30.14 64.79 -25.47
C LEU A 211 -29.22 65.75 -26.22
N VAL A 212 -27.94 65.41 -26.40
CA VAL A 212 -26.98 66.20 -27.18
C VAL A 212 -27.40 66.21 -28.65
N ALA A 213 -27.73 65.07 -29.25
CA ALA A 213 -28.20 65.01 -30.64
C ALA A 213 -29.51 65.80 -30.86
N LEU A 214 -30.42 65.80 -29.87
CA LEU A 214 -31.62 66.64 -29.91
C LEU A 214 -31.27 68.13 -29.78
N SER A 215 -30.30 68.49 -28.93
CA SER A 215 -29.82 69.87 -28.80
C SER A 215 -29.17 70.39 -30.07
N GLU A 216 -28.41 69.54 -30.78
CA GLU A 216 -27.79 69.87 -32.06
C GLU A 216 -28.85 70.09 -33.16
N LYS A 217 -29.88 69.23 -33.23
CA LYS A 217 -31.02 69.45 -34.14
C LYS A 217 -31.83 70.71 -33.81
N LEU A 218 -31.94 71.08 -32.53
CA LEU A 218 -32.61 72.31 -32.11
C LEU A 218 -31.79 73.55 -32.47
N LEU A 219 -30.46 73.43 -32.45
CA LEU A 219 -29.54 74.47 -32.94
C LEU A 219 -29.68 74.68 -34.46
N ASP A 220 -29.92 73.62 -35.23
CA ASP A 220 -30.26 73.71 -36.66
C ASP A 220 -31.62 74.40 -36.92
N PHE A 221 -32.57 74.30 -35.98
CA PHE A 221 -33.90 74.91 -36.10
C PHE A 221 -34.00 76.34 -35.54
N MET A 222 -33.05 76.77 -34.69
CA MET A 222 -32.97 78.18 -34.30
C MET A 222 -32.43 78.99 -35.48
N PRO A 223 -33.21 79.94 -36.05
CA PRO A 223 -32.69 80.80 -37.10
C PRO A 223 -31.49 81.55 -36.50
N ASN A 224 -30.34 81.42 -37.16
CA ASN A 224 -29.11 82.12 -36.82
C ASN A 224 -29.47 83.57 -36.45
N PRO A 225 -29.12 84.09 -35.26
CA PRO A 225 -29.56 85.40 -34.82
C PRO A 225 -29.20 86.50 -35.84
N SER A 226 -28.12 86.31 -36.60
CA SER A 226 -27.75 87.13 -37.76
C SER A 226 -28.74 87.07 -38.93
N LEU A 227 -29.33 85.91 -39.25
CA LEU A 227 -30.35 85.77 -40.31
C LEU A 227 -31.69 86.38 -39.88
N ALA A 228 -32.07 86.22 -38.61
CA ALA A 228 -33.24 86.90 -38.04
C ALA A 228 -33.04 88.43 -38.05
N GLN A 229 -31.84 88.90 -37.69
CA GLN A 229 -31.46 90.31 -37.70
C GLN A 229 -31.46 90.88 -39.13
N VAL A 230 -30.92 90.15 -40.12
CA VAL A 230 -30.98 90.55 -41.54
C VAL A 230 -32.41 90.65 -42.04
N LYS A 231 -33.30 89.73 -41.67
CA LYS A 231 -34.72 89.82 -42.05
C LYS A 231 -35.45 91.00 -41.39
N ILE A 232 -35.11 91.31 -40.14
CA ILE A 232 -35.64 92.50 -39.43
C ILE A 232 -35.11 93.79 -40.06
N GLU A 233 -33.84 93.85 -40.43
CA GLU A 233 -33.21 95.02 -41.08
C GLU A 233 -33.76 95.24 -42.49
N ALA A 234 -34.01 94.17 -43.25
CA ALA A 234 -34.65 94.22 -44.55
C ALA A 234 -36.08 94.76 -44.45
N ALA A 235 -36.87 94.27 -43.49
CA ALA A 235 -38.23 94.75 -43.25
C ALA A 235 -38.26 96.22 -42.80
N LYS A 236 -37.26 96.69 -42.02
CA LYS A 236 -37.10 98.12 -41.69
C LYS A 236 -36.85 98.98 -42.93
N ARG A 237 -35.97 98.56 -43.83
CA ARG A 237 -35.74 99.30 -45.08
C ARG A 237 -36.96 99.37 -45.98
N GLU A 238 -37.74 98.29 -46.06
CA GLU A 238 -39.01 98.31 -46.79
C GLU A 238 -40.01 99.28 -46.16
N LEU A 239 -40.08 99.31 -44.81
CA LEU A 239 -40.92 100.27 -44.10
C LEU A 239 -40.49 101.72 -44.33
N ASP A 240 -39.19 102.02 -44.23
CA ASP A 240 -38.65 103.36 -44.48
C ASP A 240 -38.93 103.82 -45.93
N SER A 241 -38.85 102.88 -46.89
CA SER A 241 -39.19 103.16 -48.29
C SER A 241 -40.69 103.47 -48.48
N ILE A 242 -41.57 102.77 -47.77
CA ILE A 242 -43.01 103.02 -47.80
C ILE A 242 -43.33 104.35 -47.11
N GLU A 243 -42.66 104.68 -46.01
CA GLU A 243 -42.83 105.94 -45.29
C GLU A 243 -42.35 107.14 -46.14
N ALA A 244 -41.24 107.01 -46.86
CA ALA A 244 -40.77 108.02 -47.80
C ALA A 244 -41.74 108.23 -48.98
N GLU A 245 -42.31 107.16 -49.54
CA GLU A 245 -43.34 107.23 -50.58
C GLU A 245 -44.63 107.88 -50.05
N LEU A 246 -45.02 107.58 -48.80
CA LEU A 246 -46.18 108.20 -48.16
C LEU A 246 -45.94 109.69 -47.93
N THR A 247 -44.77 110.07 -47.41
CA THR A 247 -44.38 111.47 -47.18
C THR A 247 -44.41 112.26 -48.49
N ARG A 248 -43.85 111.70 -49.57
CA ARG A 248 -43.87 112.30 -50.90
C ARG A 248 -45.31 112.46 -51.44
N ARG A 249 -46.21 111.52 -51.14
CA ARG A 249 -47.63 111.63 -51.52
C ARG A 249 -48.38 112.68 -50.70
N VAL A 250 -48.05 112.84 -49.42
CA VAL A 250 -48.63 113.87 -48.55
C VAL A 250 -48.20 115.27 -49.00
N ASP A 251 -46.91 115.46 -49.32
CA ASP A 251 -46.40 116.74 -49.83
C ASP A 251 -47.00 117.14 -51.19
N MET A 252 -47.46 116.17 -51.98
CA MET A 252 -48.12 116.40 -53.27
C MET A 252 -49.61 116.78 -53.15
N ILE A 253 -50.18 116.71 -51.93
CA ILE A 253 -51.57 117.11 -51.62
C ILE A 253 -51.60 118.52 -50.99
N GLU A 254 -50.47 119.05 -50.52
CA GLU A 254 -50.36 120.38 -49.88
C GLU A 254 -49.95 121.54 -50.83
N LEU A 255 -50.03 121.36 -52.16
CA LEU A 255 -49.76 122.38 -53.20
C LEU A 255 -50.87 122.39 -54.26
#